data_AF-A0A2W2CRV8-F1
#
_entry.id   AF-A0A2W2CRV8-F1
#
_cell.length_a   1.000
_cell.length_b   1.000
_cell.length_c   1.000
_cell.angle_alpha   90.00
_cell.angle_beta   90.00
_cell.angle_gamma   90.00
#
_symmetry.space_group_name_H-M   'P 1'
#
loop_
_entity.id
_entity.type
_entity.pdbx_description
1 polymer ?
#
loop_
_entity_poly.entity_id
_entity_poly.type
_entity_poly.pdbx_seq_one_letter_code
_entity_poly.pdbx_strand_id
1 'polypeptide(L)'
;MRRVEQAAQAADRLRHLRQSISETRQQLEELRQREQVIISELDALRPWSRARRRELAAELPEVRRNQTRRHEHLLQVLDQSTGVEQIARRAAEQAPAPVTWPLVRRHHADLGRDFDAAHRGARSSDVTEAARRAEEARAAWAGLQQKLAAARDEAARRADLPPDQRDIERAALVEHA
;
A
#
# COMPACT_ATOMS: atom_id res chain seq x y z
N MET A 1 -0.37 0.77 -13.67
CA MET A 1 0.10 1.42 -12.43
C MET A 1 1.46 0.95 -11.99
N ARG A 2 1.69 -0.36 -11.73
CA ARG A 2 3.02 -0.89 -11.36
C ARG A 2 4.17 -0.39 -12.24
N ARG A 3 3.98 -0.28 -13.56
CA ARG A 3 5.01 0.22 -14.49
C ARG A 3 5.34 1.71 -14.31
N VAL A 4 4.35 2.56 -14.05
CA VAL A 4 4.55 4.00 -13.80
C VAL A 4 5.21 4.22 -12.43
N GLU A 5 4.82 3.45 -11.43
CA GLU A 5 5.44 3.47 -10.10
C GLU A 5 6.89 2.95 -10.15
N GLN A 6 7.14 1.87 -10.88
CA GLN A 6 8.50 1.34 -11.12
C GLN A 6 9.37 2.33 -11.89
N ALA A 7 8.83 2.99 -12.91
CA ALA A 7 9.55 4.02 -13.67
C ALA A 7 9.88 5.24 -12.79
N ALA A 8 8.94 5.69 -11.95
CA ALA A 8 9.17 6.76 -10.98
C ALA A 8 10.24 6.37 -9.95
N GLN A 9 10.15 5.18 -9.35
CA GLN A 9 11.14 4.69 -8.39
C GLN A 9 12.53 4.54 -9.03
N ALA A 10 12.61 4.04 -10.27
CA ALA A 10 13.89 3.93 -10.98
C ALA A 10 14.49 5.31 -11.30
N ALA A 11 13.65 6.28 -11.70
CA ALA A 11 14.09 7.65 -11.97
C ALA A 11 14.57 8.36 -10.69
N ASP A 12 13.89 8.18 -9.56
CA ASP A 12 14.27 8.76 -8.27
C ASP A 12 15.58 8.12 -7.77
N ARG A 13 15.73 6.79 -7.88
CA ARG A 13 16.99 6.09 -7.57
C ARG A 13 18.14 6.60 -8.43
N LEU A 14 17.93 6.76 -9.74
CA LEU A 14 18.95 7.30 -10.64
C LEU A 14 19.35 8.72 -10.25
N ARG A 15 18.39 9.57 -9.85
CA ARG A 15 18.66 10.93 -9.37
C ARG A 15 19.52 10.91 -8.10
N HIS A 16 19.17 10.08 -7.12
CA HIS A 16 19.96 9.94 -5.89
C HIS A 16 21.38 9.43 -6.14
N LEU A 17 21.56 8.45 -7.04
CA LEU A 17 22.89 7.96 -7.40
C LEU A 17 23.73 9.05 -8.08
N ARG A 18 23.14 9.81 -9.00
CA ARG A 18 23.82 10.95 -9.65
C ARG A 18 24.22 12.03 -8.64
N GLN A 19 23.36 12.33 -7.68
CA GLN A 19 23.68 13.25 -6.60
C GLN A 19 24.84 12.73 -5.74
N SER A 20 24.79 11.46 -5.31
CA SER A 20 25.88 10.84 -4.53
C SER A 20 27.22 10.83 -5.28
N ILE A 21 27.21 10.57 -6.60
CA ILE A 21 28.40 10.67 -7.45
C ILE A 21 28.96 12.09 -7.44
N SER A 22 28.09 13.11 -7.58
CA SER A 22 28.49 14.51 -7.57
C SER A 22 29.11 14.91 -6.24
N GLU A 23 28.45 14.58 -5.13
CA GLU A 23 28.92 14.89 -3.77
C GLU A 23 30.24 14.18 -3.46
N THR A 24 30.36 12.90 -3.82
CA THR A 24 31.60 12.14 -3.60
C THR A 24 32.76 12.69 -4.42
N ARG A 25 32.51 13.15 -5.66
CA ARG A 25 33.53 13.82 -6.48
C ARG A 25 33.97 15.14 -5.87
N GLN A 26 33.04 15.94 -5.35
CA GLN A 26 33.37 17.18 -4.66
C GLN A 26 34.24 16.92 -3.43
N GLN A 27 33.85 15.95 -2.59
CA GLN A 27 34.63 15.55 -1.41
C GLN A 27 36.03 15.05 -1.76
N LEU A 28 36.17 14.29 -2.86
CA LEU A 28 37.49 13.85 -3.35
C LEU A 28 38.36 15.02 -3.77
N GLU A 29 37.78 16.04 -4.42
CA GLU A 29 38.50 17.23 -4.84
C GLU A 29 38.94 18.08 -3.63
N GLU A 30 38.06 18.25 -2.64
CA GLU A 30 38.39 18.91 -1.38
C GLU A 30 39.55 18.19 -0.65
N LEU A 31 39.53 16.85 -0.61
CA LEU A 31 40.62 16.06 -0.03
C LEU A 31 41.93 16.15 -0.82
N ARG A 32 41.88 16.27 -2.15
CA ARG A 32 43.08 16.48 -2.99
C ARG A 32 43.69 17.86 -2.75
N GLN A 33 42.85 18.89 -2.70
CA GLN A 33 43.29 20.24 -2.37
C GLN A 33 43.91 20.26 -0.97
N ARG A 34 43.28 19.59 0.01
CA ARG A 34 43.83 19.49 1.36
C ARG A 34 45.18 18.78 1.38
N GLU A 35 45.35 17.69 0.64
CA GLU A 35 46.64 17.02 0.50
C GLU A 35 47.71 17.94 -0.09
N GLN A 36 47.40 18.66 -1.18
CA GLN A 36 48.33 19.61 -1.79
C GLN A 36 48.73 20.75 -0.83
N VAL A 37 47.77 21.26 -0.04
CA VAL A 37 48.03 22.25 0.99
C VAL A 37 48.96 21.68 2.07
N ILE A 38 48.71 20.46 2.55
CA ILE A 38 49.57 19.81 3.56
C ILE A 38 51.00 19.61 3.02
N ILE A 39 51.14 19.14 1.78
CA ILE A 39 52.45 18.92 1.14
C ILE A 39 53.19 20.25 1.00
N SER A 40 52.54 21.29 0.47
CA SER A 40 53.17 22.60 0.29
C SER A 40 53.53 23.26 1.63
N GLU A 41 52.70 23.11 2.67
CA GLU A 41 53.03 23.55 4.04
C GLU A 41 54.25 22.79 4.59
N LEU A 42 54.31 21.46 4.41
CA LEU A 42 55.45 20.65 4.86
C LEU A 42 56.76 21.08 4.20
N ASP A 43 56.73 21.39 2.91
CA ASP A 43 57.89 21.86 2.14
C ASP A 43 58.33 23.28 2.56
N ALA A 44 57.38 24.16 2.88
CA ALA A 44 57.64 25.53 3.32
C ALA A 44 58.09 25.63 4.80
N LEU A 45 57.84 24.60 5.62
CA LEU A 45 58.12 24.64 7.06
C LEU A 45 59.61 24.59 7.37
N ARG A 46 60.06 25.59 8.14
CA ARG A 46 61.43 25.67 8.65
C ARG A 46 61.75 24.51 9.61
N PRO A 47 63.03 24.12 9.75
CA PRO A 47 63.46 22.95 10.54
C PRO A 47 63.09 22.99 12.04
N TRP A 48 62.90 24.18 12.61
CA TRP A 48 62.54 24.35 14.02
C TRP A 48 61.04 24.21 14.30
N SER A 49 60.18 24.17 13.27
CA SER A 49 58.72 24.04 13.41
C SER A 49 58.25 22.59 13.63
N ARG A 50 58.86 21.91 14.61
CA ARG A 50 58.70 20.45 14.82
C ARG A 50 57.28 20.03 15.19
N ALA A 51 56.55 20.84 15.97
CA ALA A 51 55.17 20.52 16.37
C ALA A 51 54.23 20.51 15.14
N ARG A 52 54.21 21.61 14.37
CA ARG A 52 53.40 21.72 13.15
C ARG A 52 53.75 20.65 12.11
N ARG A 53 55.04 20.35 11.95
CA ARG A 53 55.49 19.29 11.04
C ARG A 53 54.96 17.91 11.47
N ARG A 54 54.91 17.61 12.77
CA ARG A 54 54.33 16.35 13.28
C ARG A 54 52.83 16.28 13.07
N GLU A 55 52.11 17.37 13.30
CA GLU A 55 50.67 17.47 13.04
C GLU A 55 50.35 17.16 11.57
N LEU A 56 50.99 17.86 10.64
CA LEU A 56 50.79 17.66 9.21
C LEU A 56 51.22 16.27 8.72
N ALA A 57 52.31 15.72 9.28
CA ALA A 57 52.76 14.37 8.97
C ALA A 57 51.79 13.28 9.51
N ALA A 58 51.03 13.57 10.56
CA ALA A 58 49.97 12.70 11.07
C ALA A 58 48.66 12.85 10.28
N GLU A 59 48.32 14.07 9.84
CA GLU A 59 47.11 14.35 9.06
C GLU A 59 47.17 13.80 7.62
N LEU A 60 48.33 13.90 6.95
CA LEU A 60 48.53 13.45 5.57
C LEU A 60 48.08 11.99 5.30
N PRO A 61 48.49 10.98 6.10
CA PRO A 61 48.03 9.61 5.88
C PRO A 61 46.52 9.44 6.12
N GLU A 62 45.90 10.24 6.99
CA GLU A 62 44.45 10.21 7.19
C GLU A 62 43.70 10.76 5.97
N VAL A 63 44.16 11.89 5.41
CA VAL A 63 43.62 12.46 4.17
C VAL A 63 43.73 11.44 3.02
N ARG A 64 44.89 10.80 2.85
CA ARG A 64 45.07 9.76 1.82
C ARG A 64 44.15 8.56 2.01
N ARG A 65 44.03 8.05 3.24
CA ARG A 65 43.08 6.96 3.55
C ARG A 65 41.64 7.35 3.23
N ASN A 66 41.25 8.59 3.56
CA ASN A 66 39.92 9.10 3.25
C ASN A 66 39.71 9.23 1.74
N GLN A 67 40.70 9.69 0.98
CA GLN A 67 40.62 9.70 -0.49
C GLN A 67 40.42 8.29 -1.04
N THR A 68 41.20 7.30 -0.59
CA THR A 68 41.06 5.89 -1.04
C THR A 68 39.65 5.36 -0.76
N ARG A 69 39.15 5.53 0.47
CA ARG A 69 37.78 5.11 0.83
C ARG A 69 36.71 5.78 -0.01
N ARG A 70 36.83 7.09 -0.26
CA ARG A 70 35.88 7.84 -1.09
C ARG A 70 35.96 7.43 -2.57
N HIS A 71 37.15 7.09 -3.06
CA HIS A 71 37.34 6.57 -4.41
C HIS A 71 36.71 5.18 -4.58
N GLU A 72 36.92 4.27 -3.62
CA GLU A 72 36.26 2.97 -3.59
C GLU A 72 34.74 3.10 -3.55
N HIS A 73 34.21 4.00 -2.71
CA HIS A 73 32.78 4.30 -2.68
C HIS A 73 32.27 4.82 -4.02
N LEU A 74 33.00 5.74 -4.66
CA LEU A 74 32.63 6.27 -5.97
C LEU A 74 32.55 5.16 -7.02
N LEU A 75 33.51 4.23 -7.04
CA LEU A 75 33.49 3.09 -7.97
C LEU A 75 32.27 2.20 -7.74
N GLN A 76 31.93 1.91 -6.48
CA GLN A 76 30.73 1.13 -6.13
C GLN A 76 29.44 1.82 -6.60
N VAL A 77 29.31 3.13 -6.38
CA VAL A 77 28.13 3.90 -6.78
C VAL A 77 28.04 4.00 -8.31
N LEU A 78 29.18 4.15 -9.02
CA LEU A 78 29.23 4.16 -10.48
C LEU A 78 28.77 2.81 -11.07
N ASP A 79 29.24 1.70 -10.52
CA ASP A 79 28.82 0.36 -10.95
C ASP A 79 27.30 0.18 -10.80
N GLN A 80 26.76 0.53 -9.63
CA GLN A 80 25.31 0.51 -9.37
C GLN A 80 24.51 1.42 -10.32
N SER A 81 25.08 2.58 -10.67
CA SER A 81 24.39 3.56 -11.54
C SER A 81 24.14 3.02 -12.94
N THR A 82 25.04 2.20 -13.49
CA THR A 82 24.90 1.65 -14.85
C THR A 82 23.69 0.71 -14.96
N GLY A 83 23.50 -0.16 -13.97
CA GLY A 83 22.34 -1.06 -13.91
C GLY A 83 21.03 -0.31 -13.71
N VAL A 84 21.02 0.69 -12.81
CA VAL A 84 19.82 1.50 -12.54
C VAL A 84 19.45 2.37 -13.73
N GLU A 85 20.42 2.90 -14.49
CA GLU A 85 20.17 3.68 -15.69
C GLU A 85 19.52 2.86 -16.80
N GLN A 86 19.96 1.61 -17.01
CA GLN A 86 19.32 0.70 -17.96
C GLN A 86 17.87 0.35 -17.56
N ILE A 87 17.64 0.11 -16.26
CA ILE A 87 16.29 -0.15 -15.74
C ILE A 87 15.40 1.07 -15.91
N ALA A 88 15.89 2.27 -15.54
CA ALA A 88 15.16 3.52 -15.67
C ALA A 88 14.81 3.81 -17.13
N ARG A 89 15.73 3.57 -18.06
CA ARG A 89 15.50 3.74 -19.50
C ARG A 89 14.43 2.78 -20.03
N ARG A 90 14.54 1.49 -19.74
CA ARG A 90 13.52 0.49 -20.14
C ARG A 90 12.15 0.78 -19.53
N ALA A 91 12.11 1.20 -18.26
CA ALA A 91 10.87 1.56 -17.59
C ALA A 91 10.24 2.82 -18.18
N ALA A 92 11.05 3.80 -18.59
CA ALA A 92 10.59 5.01 -19.28
C ALA A 92 10.05 4.72 -20.69
N GLU A 93 10.69 3.83 -21.46
CA GLU A 93 10.21 3.39 -22.78
C GLU A 93 8.85 2.67 -22.71
N GLN A 94 8.54 2.01 -21.59
CA GLN A 94 7.28 1.30 -21.37
C GLN A 94 6.21 2.14 -20.67
N ALA A 95 6.54 3.32 -20.19
CA ALA A 95 5.63 4.22 -19.50
C ALA A 95 5.08 5.29 -20.47
N PRO A 96 3.85 5.78 -20.25
CA PRO A 96 3.36 6.96 -20.96
C PRO A 96 4.29 8.17 -20.72
N ALA A 97 4.21 9.22 -21.54
CA ALA A 97 5.11 10.37 -21.41
C ALA A 97 5.07 10.97 -19.98
N PRO A 98 6.21 11.37 -19.36
CA PRO A 98 6.27 11.83 -17.97
C PRO A 98 5.31 12.98 -17.63
N VAL A 99 5.03 13.86 -18.60
CA VAL A 99 4.05 14.96 -18.49
C VAL A 99 2.64 14.47 -18.14
N THR A 100 2.29 13.24 -18.53
CA THR A 100 0.95 12.67 -18.30
C THR A 100 0.84 11.93 -16.97
N TRP A 101 1.95 11.66 -16.28
CA TRP A 101 1.95 10.85 -15.06
C TRP A 101 1.09 11.43 -13.93
N PRO A 102 1.07 12.75 -13.65
CA PRO A 102 0.19 13.31 -12.64
C PRO A 102 -1.29 13.04 -12.94
N LEU A 103 -1.70 13.14 -14.21
CA LEU A 103 -3.06 12.91 -14.66
C LEU A 103 -3.45 11.43 -14.53
N VAL A 104 -2.57 10.51 -14.96
CA VAL A 104 -2.77 9.05 -14.82
C VAL A 104 -2.90 8.66 -13.35
N ARG A 105 -2.08 9.23 -12.46
CA ARG A 105 -2.15 8.99 -11.02
C ARG A 105 -3.47 9.47 -10.42
N ARG A 106 -3.91 10.67 -10.80
CA ARG A 106 -5.19 11.25 -10.34
C ARG A 106 -6.37 10.38 -10.75
N HIS A 107 -6.47 10.02 -12.03
CA HIS A 107 -7.55 9.15 -12.51
C HIS A 107 -7.60 7.80 -11.80
N HIS A 108 -6.46 7.20 -11.47
CA HIS A 108 -6.46 5.97 -10.70
C HIS A 108 -6.92 6.17 -9.25
N ALA A 109 -6.49 7.24 -8.59
CA ALA A 109 -6.93 7.55 -7.24
C ALA A 109 -8.44 7.81 -7.18
N ASP A 110 -9.00 8.41 -8.23
CA ASP A 110 -10.44 8.60 -8.39
C ASP A 110 -11.15 7.23 -8.58
N LEU A 111 -10.67 6.40 -9.51
CA LEU A 111 -11.21 5.05 -9.74
C LEU A 111 -11.14 4.14 -8.50
N GLY A 112 -10.07 4.21 -7.71
CA GLY A 112 -9.93 3.45 -6.47
C GLY A 112 -10.95 3.87 -5.41
N ARG A 113 -11.15 5.19 -5.25
CA ARG A 113 -12.17 5.73 -4.34
C ARG A 113 -13.58 5.36 -4.78
N ASP A 114 -13.85 5.42 -6.07
CA ASP A 114 -15.15 5.06 -6.64
C ASP A 114 -15.44 3.56 -6.49
N PHE A 115 -14.43 2.71 -6.71
CA PHE A 115 -14.55 1.26 -6.49
C PHE A 115 -14.83 0.92 -5.03
N ASP A 116 -14.08 1.51 -4.10
CA ASP A 116 -14.29 1.30 -2.67
C ASP A 116 -15.65 1.81 -2.20
N ALA A 117 -16.11 2.94 -2.75
CA ALA A 117 -17.44 3.48 -2.48
C ALA A 117 -18.54 2.55 -3.02
N ALA A 118 -18.40 2.07 -4.25
CA ALA A 118 -19.33 1.10 -4.86
C ALA A 118 -19.37 -0.21 -4.07
N HIS A 119 -18.22 -0.74 -3.65
CA HIS A 119 -18.14 -1.95 -2.86
C HIS A 119 -18.82 -1.79 -1.49
N ARG A 120 -18.61 -0.66 -0.80
CA ARG A 120 -19.30 -0.37 0.47
C ARG A 120 -20.81 -0.23 0.28
N GLY A 121 -21.23 0.46 -0.79
CA GLY A 121 -22.64 0.60 -1.17
C GLY A 121 -23.31 -0.76 -1.39
N ALA A 122 -22.70 -1.64 -2.21
CA ALA A 122 -23.20 -2.98 -2.47
C ALA A 122 -23.35 -3.81 -1.18
N ARG A 123 -22.31 -3.82 -0.33
CA ARG A 123 -22.37 -4.53 0.97
C ARG A 123 -23.47 -4.01 1.89
N SER A 124 -23.66 -2.69 1.95
CA SER A 124 -24.72 -2.10 2.78
C SER A 124 -26.12 -2.46 2.27
N SER A 125 -26.30 -2.51 0.95
CA SER A 125 -27.56 -2.92 0.32
C SER A 125 -27.86 -4.39 0.59
N ASP A 126 -26.88 -5.28 0.44
CA ASP A 126 -27.04 -6.72 0.68
C ASP A 126 -27.43 -7.02 2.12
N VAL A 127 -26.78 -6.35 3.09
CA VAL A 127 -27.10 -6.53 4.52
C VAL A 127 -28.50 -6.02 4.85
N THR A 128 -28.89 -4.87 4.29
CA THR A 128 -30.22 -4.28 4.52
C THR A 128 -31.33 -5.16 3.92
N GLU A 129 -31.13 -5.66 2.71
CA GLU A 129 -32.08 -6.54 2.03
C GLU A 129 -32.19 -7.91 2.72
N ALA A 130 -31.08 -8.47 3.21
CA ALA A 130 -31.08 -9.69 4.00
C ALA A 130 -31.83 -9.52 5.34
N ALA A 131 -31.63 -8.39 6.02
CA ALA A 131 -32.35 -8.07 7.26
C ALA A 131 -33.87 -7.96 7.03
N ARG A 132 -34.28 -7.25 5.97
CA ARG A 132 -35.69 -7.12 5.57
C ARG A 132 -36.34 -8.48 5.32
N ARG A 133 -35.69 -9.36 4.55
CA ARG A 133 -36.20 -10.72 4.29
C ARG A 133 -36.28 -11.57 5.55
N ALA A 134 -35.35 -11.41 6.48
CA ALA A 134 -35.39 -12.11 7.76
C ALA A 134 -36.59 -11.65 8.62
N GLU A 135 -36.90 -10.35 8.62
CA GLU A 135 -38.10 -9.83 9.30
C GLU A 135 -39.40 -10.33 8.65
N GLU A 136 -39.49 -10.31 7.31
CA GLU A 136 -40.64 -10.86 6.59
C GLU A 136 -40.84 -12.34 6.87
N ALA A 137 -39.76 -13.12 6.89
CA ALA A 137 -39.80 -14.54 7.22
C ALA A 137 -40.27 -14.77 8.67
N ARG A 138 -39.80 -13.96 9.64
CA ARG A 138 -40.26 -14.02 11.04
C ARG A 138 -41.74 -13.68 11.18
N ALA A 139 -42.20 -12.62 10.49
CA ALA A 139 -43.60 -12.23 10.50
C ALA A 139 -44.50 -13.33 9.90
N ALA A 140 -44.08 -13.93 8.77
CA ALA A 140 -44.80 -15.04 8.15
C ALA A 140 -44.86 -16.27 9.07
N TRP A 141 -43.75 -16.60 9.74
CA TRP A 141 -43.69 -17.71 10.70
C TRP A 141 -44.60 -17.48 11.91
N ALA A 142 -44.62 -16.27 12.46
CA ALA A 142 -45.53 -15.91 13.55
C ALA A 142 -47.01 -16.03 13.13
N GLY A 143 -47.36 -15.61 11.92
CA GLY A 143 -48.71 -15.79 11.37
C GLY A 143 -49.09 -17.26 11.20
N LEU A 144 -48.16 -18.12 10.79
CA LEU A 144 -48.38 -19.57 10.71
C LEU A 144 -48.58 -20.21 12.09
N GLN A 145 -47.83 -19.77 13.10
CA GLN A 145 -48.01 -20.24 14.48
C GLN A 145 -49.39 -19.89 15.03
N GLN A 146 -49.88 -18.66 14.77
CA GLN A 146 -51.23 -18.26 15.15
C GLN A 146 -52.30 -19.10 14.46
N LYS A 147 -52.16 -19.35 13.14
CA LYS A 147 -53.08 -20.22 12.40
C LYS A 147 -53.08 -21.65 12.94
N LEU A 148 -51.90 -22.18 13.29
CA LEU A 148 -51.77 -23.52 13.88
C LEU A 148 -52.42 -23.59 15.26
N ALA A 149 -52.23 -22.56 16.09
CA ALA A 149 -52.90 -22.46 17.39
C ALA A 149 -54.42 -22.43 17.22
N ALA A 150 -54.94 -21.56 16.36
CA ALA A 150 -56.37 -21.49 16.06
C ALA A 150 -56.93 -22.83 15.53
N ALA A 151 -56.20 -23.53 14.67
CA ALA A 151 -56.60 -24.85 14.17
C ALA A 151 -56.62 -25.92 15.28
N ARG A 152 -55.68 -25.85 16.23
CA ARG A 152 -55.65 -26.75 17.39
C ARG A 152 -56.80 -26.45 18.35
N ASP A 153 -57.08 -25.18 18.63
CA ASP A 153 -58.20 -24.76 19.47
C ASP A 153 -59.53 -25.17 18.84
N GLU A 154 -59.68 -25.00 17.52
CA GLU A 154 -60.83 -25.45 16.74
C GLU A 154 -61.01 -26.98 16.85
N ALA A 155 -59.93 -27.74 16.68
CA ALA A 155 -59.95 -29.19 16.78
C ALA A 155 -60.28 -29.68 18.21
N ALA A 156 -59.74 -29.03 19.24
CA ALA A 156 -60.04 -29.33 20.63
C ALA A 156 -61.52 -29.06 20.95
N ARG A 157 -62.04 -27.89 20.54
CA ARG A 157 -63.47 -27.56 20.69
C ARG A 157 -64.39 -28.61 20.05
N ARG A 158 -64.05 -29.11 18.85
CA ARG A 158 -64.80 -30.19 18.19
C ARG A 158 -64.70 -31.52 18.93
N ALA A 159 -63.54 -31.81 19.51
CA ALA A 159 -63.31 -33.01 20.31
C ALA A 159 -64.07 -33.01 21.65
N ASP A 160 -64.57 -31.85 22.11
CA ASP A 160 -65.36 -31.70 23.33
C ASP A 160 -66.89 -31.64 23.09
N LEU A 161 -67.33 -31.61 21.82
CA LEU A 161 -68.77 -31.58 21.49
C LEU A 161 -69.49 -32.87 21.95
N PRO A 162 -70.76 -32.80 22.38
CA PRO A 162 -71.60 -33.98 22.60
C PRO A 162 -71.77 -34.83 21.31
N PRO A 163 -72.01 -36.16 21.42
CA PRO A 163 -72.06 -37.07 20.27
C PRO A 163 -73.04 -36.60 19.16
N ASP A 164 -74.24 -36.19 19.55
CA ASP A 164 -75.30 -35.76 18.63
C ASP A 164 -74.92 -34.50 17.83
N GLN A 165 -74.10 -33.62 18.41
CA GLN A 165 -73.61 -32.39 17.75
C GLN A 165 -72.43 -32.68 16.82
N ARG A 166 -71.61 -33.69 17.13
CA ARG A 166 -70.50 -34.12 16.25
C ARG A 166 -71.02 -34.72 14.93
N ASP A 167 -72.12 -35.46 14.98
CA ASP A 167 -72.69 -36.10 13.81
C ASP A 167 -73.30 -35.07 12.84
N ILE A 168 -73.91 -34.00 13.37
CA ILE A 168 -74.42 -32.87 12.58
C ILE A 168 -73.28 -32.11 11.89
N GLU A 169 -72.19 -31.80 12.61
CA GLU A 169 -71.03 -31.11 12.00
C GLU A 169 -70.32 -31.96 10.93
N ARG A 170 -70.23 -33.28 11.14
CA ARG A 170 -69.65 -34.20 10.14
C ARG A 170 -70.49 -34.28 8.88
N ALA A 171 -71.82 -34.30 9.00
CA ALA A 171 -72.73 -34.26 7.86
C ALA A 171 -72.58 -32.95 7.06
N ALA A 172 -72.50 -31.81 7.76
CA ALA A 172 -72.30 -30.50 7.13
C ALA A 172 -70.94 -30.37 6.41
N LEU A 173 -69.87 -30.99 6.93
CA LEU A 173 -68.55 -31.01 6.26
C LEU A 173 -68.55 -31.83 4.97
N VAL A 174 -69.34 -32.90 4.89
CA VAL A 174 -69.46 -33.73 3.67
C VAL A 174 -70.28 -33.02 2.59
N GLU A 175 -71.26 -32.19 2.97
CA GLU A 175 -72.04 -31.38 2.02
C GLU A 175 -71.27 -30.15 1.48
N HIS A 176 -70.23 -29.69 2.18
CA HIS A 176 -69.48 -28.47 1.84
C HIS A 176 -68.00 -28.69 1.45
N ALA A 177 -67.55 -29.94 1.31
CA ALA A 177 -66.24 -30.28 0.76
C ALA A 177 -66.25 -30.31 -0.77
#